data_AF-A0A182FA40-F1
#
_entry.id   AF-A0A182FA40-F1
#
_cell.length_a   1.000
_cell.length_b   1.000
_cell.length_c   1.000
_cell.angle_alpha   90.00
_cell.angle_beta   90.00
_cell.angle_gamma   90.00
#
_symmetry.space_group_name_H-M   'P 1'
#
loop_
_entity.id
_entity.type
_entity.pdbx_description
1 polymer ?
#
loop_
_entity_poly.entity_id
_entity_poly.type
_entity_poly.pdbx_seq_one_letter_code
_entity_poly.pdbx_strand_id
1 'polypeptide(L)'
;MSPAEETQSQDKPVPKGAITVSQINADEITFLANRYWAPDTVSSHEPYNPQVIEDIYRKEICDSRHSLRRIMMLEFSQYLENFLWPNFDGGKSSRAHLMSIVAMVNEKFREKVEVWKVFEDNPVRFAEFFQRVLEACIEERAVTPAAMREQTALLVLVNHCFNSMEVELCRNQAKRLVSLAMWSCLQPKRREQELNQTPQWRKFWKKLQKREKTEQMAKLRWERHFLQNLMVKFINILETIPAEGPICEETVRYCERFVEFLIDLEALLPTRRFFNTVMDDCHVVVRCSLSSLVRREEGNLFAQVGLLKHSSYSPSSLAISHNIPSSKILKISDTNV
;
A
#
# COMPACT_ATOMS: atom_id res chain seq x y z
N MET A 1 3.96 -5.11 68.57
CA MET A 1 5.05 -5.04 67.58
C MET A 1 5.10 -6.39 66.89
N SER A 2 4.72 -6.60 65.63
CA SER A 2 4.30 -5.73 64.52
C SER A 2 3.39 -6.56 63.59
N PRO A 3 2.55 -5.94 62.73
CA PRO A 3 1.49 -6.61 61.98
C PRO A 3 1.99 -7.20 60.65
N ALA A 4 1.24 -8.19 60.15
CA ALA A 4 1.41 -8.80 58.83
C ALA A 4 1.23 -7.80 57.69
N GLU A 5 2.16 -7.81 56.74
CA GLU A 5 2.07 -7.06 55.48
C GLU A 5 1.04 -7.72 54.56
N GLU A 6 -0.13 -7.10 54.45
CA GLU A 6 -1.04 -7.30 53.32
C GLU A 6 -0.43 -6.66 52.07
N THR A 7 0.02 -7.49 51.13
CA THR A 7 0.45 -7.03 49.80
C THR A 7 -0.78 -6.59 49.02
N GLN A 8 -1.13 -5.31 49.13
CA GLN A 8 -2.11 -4.65 48.28
C GLN A 8 -1.64 -4.73 46.82
N SER A 9 -2.36 -5.51 46.01
CA SER A 9 -2.24 -5.49 44.55
C SER A 9 -2.66 -4.11 44.05
N GLN A 10 -1.67 -3.25 43.79
CA GLN A 10 -1.88 -1.98 43.11
C GLN A 10 -2.43 -2.25 41.70
N ASP A 11 -3.73 -1.99 41.52
CA ASP A 11 -4.36 -1.85 40.22
C ASP A 11 -3.63 -0.75 39.44
N LYS A 12 -2.74 -1.14 38.53
CA LYS A 12 -2.17 -0.22 37.56
C LYS A 12 -3.31 0.26 36.66
N PRO A 13 -3.46 1.58 36.44
CA PRO A 13 -4.49 2.09 35.57
C PRO A 13 -4.29 1.52 34.16
N VAL A 14 -5.30 0.79 33.68
CA VAL A 14 -5.35 0.20 32.34
C VAL A 14 -5.19 1.33 31.31
N PRO A 15 -4.28 1.19 30.32
CA PRO A 15 -4.12 2.20 29.27
C PRO A 15 -5.44 2.42 28.55
N LYS A 16 -5.82 3.69 28.32
CA LYS A 16 -7.00 4.04 27.51
C LYS A 16 -6.86 3.39 26.13
N GLY A 17 -7.62 2.31 25.89
CA GLY A 17 -7.62 1.55 24.63
C GLY A 17 -7.30 0.07 24.75
N ALA A 18 -6.82 -0.44 25.90
CA ALA A 18 -6.57 -1.87 26.08
C ALA A 18 -7.88 -2.66 26.23
N ILE A 19 -8.05 -3.72 25.44
CA ILE A 19 -9.22 -4.60 25.48
C ILE A 19 -9.03 -5.63 26.60
N THR A 20 -10.02 -5.80 27.47
CA THR A 20 -9.99 -6.83 28.52
C THR A 20 -10.37 -8.20 27.97
N VAL A 21 -9.86 -9.28 28.58
CA VAL A 21 -10.18 -10.67 28.17
C VAL A 21 -11.69 -10.94 28.23
N SER A 22 -12.40 -10.38 29.22
CA SER A 22 -13.86 -10.51 29.35
C SER A 22 -14.61 -9.83 28.20
N GLN A 23 -14.11 -8.69 27.72
CA GLN A 23 -14.69 -8.00 26.56
C GLN A 23 -14.44 -8.74 25.24
N ILE A 24 -13.31 -9.45 25.12
CA ILE A 24 -13.03 -10.29 23.94
C ILE A 24 -14.01 -11.47 23.93
N ASN A 25 -14.15 -12.18 25.05
CA ASN A 25 -14.98 -13.40 25.10
C ASN A 25 -16.48 -13.15 24.87
N ALA A 26 -16.97 -11.94 25.14
CA ALA A 26 -18.36 -11.56 24.93
C ALA A 26 -18.67 -11.00 23.52
N ASP A 27 -17.67 -10.95 22.64
CA ASP A 27 -17.75 -10.25 21.37
C ASP A 27 -18.27 -11.13 20.22
N GLU A 28 -19.05 -10.54 19.30
CA GLU A 28 -19.58 -11.21 18.11
C GLU A 28 -18.47 -11.76 17.19
N ILE A 29 -17.34 -11.05 17.05
CA ILE A 29 -16.19 -11.54 16.27
C ILE A 29 -15.62 -12.80 16.91
N THR A 30 -15.53 -12.86 18.23
CA THR A 30 -15.02 -14.04 18.93
C THR A 30 -15.95 -15.23 18.78
N PHE A 31 -17.27 -15.01 18.80
CA PHE A 31 -18.24 -16.06 18.47
C PHE A 31 -18.07 -16.57 17.04
N LEU A 32 -17.96 -15.66 16.05
CA LEU A 32 -17.73 -16.04 14.66
C LEU A 32 -16.39 -16.77 14.48
N ALA A 33 -15.33 -16.32 15.14
CA ALA A 33 -14.03 -16.95 15.09
C ALA A 33 -14.11 -18.39 15.60
N ASN A 34 -14.70 -18.62 16.77
CA ASN A 34 -14.89 -19.95 17.33
C ASN A 34 -15.73 -20.89 16.45
N ARG A 35 -16.62 -20.31 15.63
CA ARG A 35 -17.47 -21.06 14.70
C ARG A 35 -16.74 -21.46 13.41
N TYR A 36 -15.76 -20.68 12.95
CA TYR A 36 -15.26 -20.78 11.58
C TYR A 36 -13.73 -20.87 11.42
N TRP A 37 -12.91 -20.27 12.30
CA TRP A 37 -11.46 -20.16 12.04
C TRP A 37 -10.54 -20.08 13.25
N ALA A 38 -11.06 -19.95 14.47
CA ALA A 38 -10.21 -19.83 15.66
C ALA A 38 -9.43 -21.15 15.88
N PRO A 39 -8.13 -21.06 16.20
CA PRO A 39 -7.26 -22.24 16.29
C PRO A 39 -7.69 -23.23 17.38
N ASP A 40 -8.32 -22.74 18.46
CA ASP A 40 -8.71 -23.57 19.60
C ASP A 40 -9.99 -24.40 19.36
N THR A 41 -10.68 -24.19 18.23
CA THR A 41 -12.00 -24.77 17.94
C THR A 41 -12.05 -25.53 16.61
N VAL A 42 -10.89 -25.89 16.05
CA VAL A 42 -10.75 -26.50 14.72
C VAL A 42 -11.61 -27.76 14.54
N SER A 43 -11.81 -28.56 15.59
CA SER A 43 -12.63 -29.77 15.54
C SER A 43 -14.14 -29.53 15.38
N SER A 44 -14.61 -28.30 15.63
CA SER A 44 -16.02 -27.92 15.58
C SER A 44 -16.33 -26.81 14.57
N HIS A 45 -15.39 -26.49 13.67
CA HIS A 45 -15.61 -25.47 12.66
C HIS A 45 -16.73 -25.87 11.69
N GLU A 46 -17.58 -24.91 11.38
CA GLU A 46 -18.54 -25.04 10.31
C GLU A 46 -17.89 -24.94 8.92
N PRO A 47 -18.55 -25.43 7.86
CA PRO A 47 -18.06 -25.28 6.50
C PRO A 47 -17.86 -23.81 6.12
N TYR A 48 -16.85 -23.56 5.27
CA TYR A 48 -16.57 -22.22 4.75
C TYR A 48 -17.82 -21.56 4.16
N ASN A 49 -18.08 -20.33 4.58
CA ASN A 49 -19.18 -19.51 4.08
C ASN A 49 -18.67 -18.12 3.66
N PRO A 50 -18.67 -17.77 2.36
CA PRO A 50 -18.18 -16.48 1.88
C PRO A 50 -19.02 -15.29 2.38
N GLN A 51 -20.28 -15.51 2.79
CA GLN A 51 -21.13 -14.45 3.34
C GLN A 51 -20.58 -13.89 4.67
N VAL A 52 -19.84 -14.70 5.43
CA VAL A 52 -19.18 -14.25 6.67
C VAL A 52 -18.21 -13.12 6.37
N ILE A 53 -17.47 -13.21 5.27
CA ILE A 53 -16.52 -12.16 4.84
C ILE A 53 -17.26 -10.89 4.43
N GLU A 54 -18.37 -11.02 3.69
CA GLU A 54 -19.21 -9.89 3.30
C GLU A 54 -19.79 -9.15 4.51
N ASP A 55 -20.29 -9.89 5.49
CA ASP A 55 -20.89 -9.34 6.70
C ASP A 55 -19.85 -8.65 7.58
N ILE A 56 -18.69 -9.30 7.82
CA ILE A 56 -17.58 -8.72 8.58
C ILE A 56 -17.09 -7.44 7.90
N TYR A 57 -16.89 -7.47 6.58
CA TYR A 57 -16.41 -6.30 5.86
C TYR A 57 -17.38 -5.11 6.00
N ARG A 58 -18.68 -5.33 5.81
CA ARG A 58 -19.68 -4.26 5.88
C ARG A 58 -19.90 -3.75 7.30
N LYS A 59 -20.04 -4.64 8.27
CA LYS A 59 -20.41 -4.30 9.65
C LYS A 59 -19.23 -3.87 10.49
N GLU A 60 -18.07 -4.51 10.30
CA GLU A 60 -16.93 -4.41 11.22
C GLU A 60 -15.76 -3.60 10.65
N ILE A 61 -15.52 -3.68 9.34
CA ILE A 61 -14.39 -3.00 8.70
C ILE A 61 -14.81 -1.63 8.15
N CYS A 62 -15.97 -1.53 7.50
CA CYS A 62 -16.42 -0.29 6.87
C CYS A 62 -17.01 0.76 7.84
N ASP A 63 -17.52 0.35 9.01
CA ASP A 63 -18.08 1.28 10.00
C ASP A 63 -16.96 2.04 10.73
N SER A 64 -16.85 3.34 10.45
CA SER A 64 -15.77 4.20 10.92
C SER A 64 -15.79 4.50 12.42
N ARG A 65 -16.88 4.23 13.13
CA ARG A 65 -16.99 4.61 14.56
C ARG A 65 -16.14 3.74 15.49
N HIS A 66 -15.93 2.47 15.13
CA HIS A 66 -15.20 1.51 15.96
C HIS A 66 -14.22 0.61 15.17
N SER A 67 -14.01 0.87 13.88
CA SER A 67 -13.26 -0.02 12.98
C SER A 67 -11.91 -0.46 13.52
N LEU A 68 -11.13 0.42 14.17
CA LEU A 68 -9.80 0.07 14.67
C LEU A 68 -9.85 -1.08 15.69
N ARG A 69 -10.75 -0.98 16.68
CA ARG A 69 -10.92 -2.03 17.69
C ARG A 69 -11.41 -3.34 17.06
N ARG A 70 -12.34 -3.26 16.11
CA ARG A 70 -12.87 -4.44 15.40
C ARG A 70 -11.79 -5.12 14.56
N ILE A 71 -10.98 -4.34 13.85
CA ILE A 71 -9.83 -4.81 13.07
C ILE A 71 -8.80 -5.52 13.96
N MET A 72 -8.47 -4.95 15.12
CA MET A 72 -7.59 -5.60 16.10
C MET A 72 -8.14 -6.96 16.56
N MET A 73 -9.45 -7.06 16.80
CA MET A 73 -10.07 -8.32 17.20
C MET A 73 -10.04 -9.38 16.10
N LEU A 74 -10.24 -8.97 14.85
CA LEU A 74 -10.10 -9.87 13.70
C LEU A 74 -8.65 -10.38 13.58
N GLU A 75 -7.66 -9.50 13.72
CA GLU A 75 -6.24 -9.87 13.67
C GLU A 75 -5.89 -10.84 14.81
N PHE A 76 -6.28 -10.52 16.04
CA PHE A 76 -6.03 -11.38 17.22
C PHE A 76 -6.65 -12.77 17.08
N SER A 77 -7.78 -12.88 16.37
CA SER A 77 -8.45 -14.14 16.09
C SER A 77 -7.83 -14.96 14.94
N GLN A 78 -6.74 -14.48 14.32
CA GLN A 78 -6.10 -15.09 13.15
C GLN A 78 -7.01 -15.19 11.92
N TYR A 79 -7.83 -14.14 11.71
CA TYR A 79 -8.78 -14.08 10.59
C TYR A 79 -8.09 -14.16 9.21
N LEU A 80 -6.89 -13.60 9.07
CA LEU A 80 -6.14 -13.64 7.82
C LEU A 80 -5.68 -15.06 7.49
N GLU A 81 -4.98 -15.69 8.44
CA GLU A 81 -4.29 -16.97 8.30
C GLU A 81 -5.28 -18.12 8.16
N ASN A 82 -6.36 -18.10 8.94
CA ASN A 82 -7.23 -19.26 9.09
C ASN A 82 -8.53 -19.15 8.29
N PHE A 83 -8.95 -17.94 7.86
CA PHE A 83 -10.21 -17.77 7.11
C PHE A 83 -10.06 -17.07 5.77
N LEU A 84 -9.35 -15.93 5.72
CA LEU A 84 -9.28 -15.13 4.49
C LEU A 84 -8.37 -15.78 3.45
N TRP A 85 -7.09 -16.00 3.79
CA TRP A 85 -6.09 -16.41 2.81
C TRP A 85 -6.29 -17.83 2.26
N PRO A 86 -6.62 -18.85 3.09
CA PRO A 86 -6.89 -20.21 2.58
C PRO A 86 -8.01 -20.23 1.54
N ASN A 87 -9.02 -19.38 1.73
CA ASN A 87 -10.24 -19.33 0.91
C ASN A 87 -10.20 -18.28 -0.21
N PHE A 88 -9.09 -17.56 -0.38
CA PHE A 88 -8.95 -16.58 -1.46
C PHE A 88 -8.76 -17.29 -2.82
N ASP A 89 -9.65 -17.05 -3.77
CA ASP A 89 -9.63 -17.65 -5.12
C ASP A 89 -9.41 -16.57 -6.20
N GLY A 90 -8.29 -15.84 -6.08
CA GLY A 90 -7.77 -14.98 -7.13
C GLY A 90 -8.82 -14.02 -7.69
N GLY A 91 -9.14 -14.17 -8.98
CA GLY A 91 -10.12 -13.36 -9.71
C GLY A 91 -11.59 -13.54 -9.30
N LYS A 92 -11.95 -14.60 -8.57
CA LYS A 92 -13.35 -14.88 -8.17
C LYS A 92 -13.72 -14.31 -6.80
N SER A 93 -12.74 -14.05 -5.94
CA SER A 93 -13.00 -13.48 -4.62
C SER A 93 -13.67 -12.11 -4.71
N SER A 94 -14.58 -11.81 -3.79
CA SER A 94 -15.31 -10.54 -3.81
C SER A 94 -14.42 -9.34 -3.44
N ARG A 95 -14.97 -8.13 -3.60
CA ARG A 95 -14.33 -6.90 -3.11
C ARG A 95 -14.16 -6.92 -1.59
N ALA A 96 -15.16 -7.43 -0.86
CA ALA A 96 -15.09 -7.57 0.60
C ALA A 96 -13.91 -8.46 1.02
N HIS A 97 -13.70 -9.56 0.30
CA HIS A 97 -12.56 -10.47 0.53
C HIS A 97 -11.22 -9.78 0.28
N LEU A 98 -11.08 -9.11 -0.87
CA LEU A 98 -9.87 -8.34 -1.21
C LEU A 98 -9.57 -7.31 -0.13
N MET A 99 -10.55 -6.48 0.23
CA MET A 99 -10.37 -5.39 1.19
C MET A 99 -10.19 -5.88 2.62
N SER A 100 -10.75 -7.04 2.99
CA SER A 100 -10.52 -7.65 4.31
C SER A 100 -9.08 -8.12 4.45
N ILE A 101 -8.50 -8.72 3.40
CA ILE A 101 -7.07 -9.08 3.40
C ILE A 101 -6.21 -7.82 3.51
N VAL A 102 -6.52 -6.78 2.74
CA VAL A 102 -5.83 -5.48 2.82
C VAL A 102 -5.88 -4.90 4.23
N ALA A 103 -7.04 -4.94 4.89
CA ALA A 103 -7.20 -4.45 6.26
C ALA A 103 -6.33 -5.23 7.25
N MET A 104 -6.33 -6.57 7.18
CA MET A 104 -5.52 -7.40 8.08
C MET A 104 -4.02 -7.22 7.87
N VAL A 105 -3.56 -7.11 6.63
CA VAL A 105 -2.14 -6.86 6.33
C VAL A 105 -1.69 -5.51 6.88
N ASN A 106 -2.46 -4.45 6.64
CA ASN A 106 -2.15 -3.12 7.17
C ASN A 106 -2.15 -3.10 8.71
N GLU A 107 -3.06 -3.85 9.33
CA GLU A 107 -3.12 -4.01 10.78
C GLU A 107 -1.87 -4.71 11.33
N LYS A 108 -1.43 -5.79 10.70
CA LYS A 108 -0.19 -6.49 11.09
C LYS A 108 1.04 -5.59 11.01
N PHE A 109 1.12 -4.73 9.99
CA PHE A 109 2.15 -3.69 9.91
C PHE A 109 2.05 -2.66 11.05
N ARG A 110 0.82 -2.26 11.42
CA ARG A 110 0.57 -1.32 12.53
C ARG A 110 1.02 -1.90 13.88
N GLU A 111 0.72 -3.16 14.12
CA GLU A 111 1.12 -3.91 15.34
C GLU A 111 2.58 -4.41 15.29
N LYS A 112 3.27 -4.21 14.16
CA LYS A 112 4.68 -4.60 13.93
C LYS A 112 4.92 -6.09 14.14
N VAL A 113 3.99 -6.92 13.70
CA VAL A 113 4.09 -8.38 13.72
C VAL A 113 4.51 -8.93 12.35
N GLU A 114 4.70 -10.24 12.26
CA GLU A 114 5.03 -10.91 11.00
C GLU A 114 3.83 -10.83 10.03
N VAL A 115 4.10 -10.50 8.76
CA VAL A 115 3.07 -10.19 7.74
C VAL A 115 3.12 -11.13 6.54
N TRP A 116 4.30 -11.46 6.04
CA TRP A 116 4.49 -11.99 4.70
C TRP A 116 4.46 -13.52 4.65
N LYS A 117 4.79 -14.21 5.75
CA LYS A 117 4.92 -15.67 5.82
C LYS A 117 3.65 -16.40 5.40
N VAL A 118 2.47 -15.87 5.76
CA VAL A 118 1.17 -16.46 5.38
C VAL A 118 1.01 -16.59 3.86
N PHE A 119 1.68 -15.74 3.07
CA PHE A 119 1.58 -15.72 1.62
C PHE A 119 2.66 -16.59 0.92
N GLU A 120 3.68 -17.06 1.65
CA GLU A 120 4.83 -17.77 1.07
C GLU A 120 4.45 -19.15 0.51
N ASP A 121 3.43 -19.80 1.08
CA ASP A 121 2.97 -21.13 0.65
C ASP A 121 2.39 -21.11 -0.78
N ASN A 122 1.87 -19.97 -1.24
CA ASN A 122 1.33 -19.83 -2.58
C ASN A 122 1.66 -18.47 -3.22
N PRO A 123 2.89 -18.31 -3.74
CA PRO A 123 3.34 -17.03 -4.30
C PRO A 123 2.61 -16.66 -5.60
N VAL A 124 2.03 -17.63 -6.31
CA VAL A 124 1.21 -17.39 -7.50
C VAL A 124 -0.11 -16.72 -7.10
N ARG A 125 -0.79 -17.23 -6.07
CA ARG A 125 -2.00 -16.63 -5.52
C ARG A 125 -1.73 -15.21 -4.99
N PHE A 126 -0.56 -14.98 -4.39
CA PHE A 126 -0.18 -13.63 -3.96
C PHE A 126 0.00 -12.68 -5.14
N ALA A 127 0.61 -13.14 -6.24
CA ALA A 127 0.74 -12.33 -7.45
C ALA A 127 -0.63 -11.92 -8.02
N GLU A 128 -1.62 -12.82 -7.98
CA GLU A 128 -3.01 -12.52 -8.38
C GLU A 128 -3.68 -11.54 -7.42
N PHE A 129 -3.56 -11.76 -6.11
CA PHE A 129 -4.05 -10.83 -5.08
C PHE A 129 -3.48 -9.43 -5.28
N PHE A 130 -2.16 -9.32 -5.41
CA PHE A 130 -1.48 -8.05 -5.57
C PHE A 130 -1.88 -7.36 -6.87
N GLN A 131 -2.03 -8.11 -7.97
CA GLN A 131 -2.55 -7.56 -9.22
C GLN A 131 -3.94 -6.93 -9.04
N ARG A 132 -4.85 -7.58 -8.30
CA ARG A 132 -6.18 -7.02 -7.98
C ARG A 132 -6.11 -5.80 -7.07
N VAL A 133 -5.16 -5.74 -6.13
CA VAL A 133 -4.90 -4.54 -5.33
C VAL A 133 -4.50 -3.38 -6.23
N LEU A 134 -3.55 -3.59 -7.16
CA LEU A 134 -3.10 -2.56 -8.09
C LEU A 134 -4.26 -2.06 -8.98
N GLU A 135 -5.09 -2.97 -9.49
CA GLU A 135 -6.29 -2.62 -10.26
C GLU A 135 -7.27 -1.77 -9.44
N ALA A 136 -7.51 -2.16 -8.18
CA ALA A 136 -8.37 -1.40 -7.27
C ALA A 136 -7.80 -0.01 -6.91
N CYS A 137 -6.47 0.16 -6.87
CA CYS A 137 -5.82 1.45 -6.64
C CYS A 137 -6.12 2.46 -7.77
N ILE A 138 -6.28 2.02 -9.01
CA ILE A 138 -6.52 2.91 -10.16
C ILE A 138 -7.98 2.91 -10.65
N GLU A 139 -8.84 2.12 -10.01
CA GLU A 139 -10.28 2.07 -10.30
C GLU A 139 -10.92 3.47 -10.17
N GLU A 140 -11.68 3.89 -11.18
CA GLU A 140 -12.43 5.14 -11.15
C GLU A 140 -13.67 4.99 -10.27
N ARG A 141 -13.74 5.76 -9.19
CA ARG A 141 -14.88 5.78 -8.26
C ARG A 141 -15.19 7.20 -7.85
N ALA A 142 -16.46 7.46 -7.54
CA ALA A 142 -16.86 8.74 -6.96
C ALA A 142 -16.09 9.01 -5.66
N VAL A 143 -15.61 10.25 -5.50
CA VAL A 143 -14.91 10.69 -4.29
C VAL A 143 -15.93 10.79 -3.16
N THR A 144 -15.98 9.74 -2.34
CA THR A 144 -16.82 9.64 -1.16
C THR A 144 -15.95 9.22 0.03
N PRO A 145 -16.31 9.55 1.28
CA PRO A 145 -15.53 9.16 2.46
C PRO A 145 -15.20 7.66 2.47
N ALA A 146 -16.19 6.80 2.23
CA ALA A 146 -16.01 5.35 2.19
C ALA A 146 -15.03 4.89 1.10
N ALA A 147 -15.18 5.41 -0.13
CA ALA A 147 -14.27 5.09 -1.22
C ALA A 147 -12.83 5.56 -0.91
N MET A 148 -12.67 6.74 -0.32
CA MET A 148 -11.35 7.27 0.04
C MET A 148 -10.68 6.43 1.13
N ARG A 149 -11.42 5.92 2.13
CA ARG A 149 -10.85 4.97 3.12
C ARG A 149 -10.29 3.71 2.45
N GLU A 150 -11.05 3.13 1.52
CA GLU A 150 -10.58 1.96 0.79
C GLU A 150 -9.33 2.28 -0.06
N GLN A 151 -9.34 3.41 -0.77
CA GLN A 151 -8.22 3.85 -1.59
C GLN A 151 -6.96 4.11 -0.76
N THR A 152 -7.10 4.69 0.42
CA THR A 152 -5.99 4.86 1.38
C THR A 152 -5.47 3.51 1.86
N ALA A 153 -6.35 2.57 2.23
CA ALA A 153 -5.92 1.26 2.71
C ALA A 153 -5.17 0.46 1.62
N LEU A 154 -5.65 0.50 0.38
CA LEU A 154 -4.99 -0.10 -0.78
C LEU A 154 -3.60 0.51 -1.02
N LEU A 155 -3.52 1.84 -1.00
CA LEU A 155 -2.26 2.57 -1.18
C LEU A 155 -1.23 2.23 -0.09
N VAL A 156 -1.68 2.15 1.17
CA VAL A 156 -0.82 1.76 2.30
C VAL A 156 -0.27 0.34 2.11
N LEU A 157 -1.09 -0.63 1.69
CA LEU A 157 -0.61 -1.98 1.39
C LEU A 157 0.39 -2.02 0.24
N VAL A 158 0.15 -1.24 -0.82
CA VAL A 158 1.11 -1.11 -1.92
C VAL A 158 2.43 -0.53 -1.40
N ASN A 159 2.37 0.51 -0.57
CA ASN A 159 3.57 1.10 0.04
C ASN A 159 4.34 0.08 0.89
N HIS A 160 3.64 -0.69 1.73
CA HIS A 160 4.24 -1.78 2.49
C HIS A 160 4.97 -2.80 1.60
N CYS A 161 4.39 -3.17 0.45
CA CYS A 161 5.05 -4.07 -0.50
C CYS A 161 6.34 -3.46 -1.10
N PHE A 162 6.36 -2.16 -1.39
CA PHE A 162 7.58 -1.48 -1.87
C PHE A 162 8.64 -1.35 -0.77
N ASN A 163 8.22 -1.12 0.48
CA ASN A 163 9.10 -1.01 1.64
C ASN A 163 9.60 -2.39 2.15
N SER A 164 9.10 -3.50 1.61
CA SER A 164 9.52 -4.87 1.95
C SER A 164 10.19 -5.61 0.79
N MET A 165 10.92 -4.91 -0.08
CA MET A 165 11.62 -5.52 -1.24
C MET A 165 12.77 -6.48 -0.88
N GLU A 166 13.16 -6.57 0.38
CA GLU A 166 14.03 -7.63 0.90
C GLU A 166 13.35 -9.01 0.88
N VAL A 167 12.01 -9.04 1.03
CA VAL A 167 11.20 -10.25 0.91
C VAL A 167 11.02 -10.59 -0.57
N GLU A 168 11.35 -11.82 -0.96
CA GLU A 168 11.32 -12.24 -2.37
C GLU A 168 9.94 -12.09 -3.00
N LEU A 169 8.90 -12.47 -2.26
CA LEU A 169 7.51 -12.34 -2.66
C LEU A 169 7.18 -10.90 -3.09
N CYS A 170 7.49 -9.93 -2.24
CA CYS A 170 7.26 -8.51 -2.46
C CYS A 170 8.15 -7.95 -3.58
N ARG A 171 9.44 -8.32 -3.61
CA ARG A 171 10.39 -7.90 -4.64
C ARG A 171 9.93 -8.28 -6.04
N ASN A 172 9.42 -9.50 -6.20
CA ASN A 172 8.96 -10.01 -7.49
C ASN A 172 7.75 -9.22 -8.01
N GLN A 173 6.91 -8.70 -7.11
CA GLN A 173 5.77 -7.86 -7.48
C GLN A 173 6.13 -6.38 -7.66
N ALA A 174 6.94 -5.82 -6.78
CA ALA A 174 7.30 -4.39 -6.80
C ALA A 174 8.25 -4.06 -7.97
N LYS A 175 9.30 -4.87 -8.20
CA LYS A 175 10.36 -4.60 -9.19
C LYS A 175 9.81 -4.38 -10.62
N ARG A 176 8.73 -5.07 -11.00
CA ARG A 176 8.12 -4.91 -12.33
C ARG A 176 7.52 -3.52 -12.56
N LEU A 177 7.11 -2.82 -11.51
CA LEU A 177 6.44 -1.52 -11.58
C LEU A 177 7.42 -0.33 -11.66
N VAL A 178 8.69 -0.54 -11.31
CA VAL A 178 9.71 0.53 -11.15
C VAL A 178 11.00 0.23 -11.93
N SER A 179 10.87 -0.48 -13.04
CA SER A 179 11.99 -0.79 -13.95
C SER A 179 12.12 0.26 -15.07
N LEU A 180 13.23 0.21 -15.82
CA LEU A 180 13.40 1.03 -17.04
C LEU A 180 12.19 0.95 -17.99
N ALA A 181 11.47 -0.17 -18.03
CA ALA A 181 10.30 -0.34 -18.88
C ALA A 181 9.16 0.65 -18.58
N MET A 182 9.11 1.21 -17.35
CA MET A 182 8.14 2.23 -16.99
C MET A 182 8.26 3.49 -17.86
N TRP A 183 9.44 3.80 -18.40
CA TRP A 183 9.63 4.92 -19.34
C TRP A 183 8.83 4.80 -20.64
N SER A 184 8.13 3.69 -20.86
CA SER A 184 7.12 3.60 -21.92
C SER A 184 5.98 4.60 -21.74
N CYS A 185 5.73 5.05 -20.51
CA CYS A 185 4.71 6.04 -20.19
C CYS A 185 5.14 7.50 -20.40
N LEU A 186 6.44 7.77 -20.53
CA LEU A 186 6.98 9.11 -20.78
C LEU A 186 6.61 9.61 -22.17
N GLN A 187 6.54 10.94 -22.30
CA GLN A 187 6.50 11.58 -23.60
C GLN A 187 7.70 11.16 -24.47
N PRO A 188 7.51 10.88 -25.77
CA PRO A 188 8.59 10.37 -26.63
C PRO A 188 9.86 11.23 -26.63
N LYS A 189 9.70 12.57 -26.64
CA LYS A 189 10.83 13.50 -26.61
C LYS A 189 11.59 13.44 -25.28
N ARG A 190 10.88 13.42 -24.15
CA ARG A 190 11.48 13.29 -22.82
C ARG A 190 12.25 11.98 -22.68
N ARG A 191 11.63 10.86 -23.10
CA ARG A 191 12.30 9.55 -23.12
C ARG A 191 13.58 9.55 -23.93
N GLU A 192 13.58 10.13 -25.14
CA GLU A 192 14.77 10.18 -25.98
C GLU A 192 15.89 11.04 -25.37
N GLN A 193 15.56 12.15 -24.70
CA GLN A 193 16.52 12.96 -23.96
C GLN A 193 17.24 12.14 -22.88
N GLU A 194 16.48 11.42 -22.05
CA GLU A 194 17.00 10.59 -20.96
C GLU A 194 17.85 9.42 -21.49
N LEU A 195 17.41 8.76 -22.57
CA LEU A 195 18.16 7.67 -23.21
C LEU A 195 19.44 8.16 -23.92
N ASN A 196 19.48 9.42 -24.36
CA ASN A 196 20.69 10.04 -24.93
C ASN A 196 21.73 10.36 -23.85
N GLN A 197 21.30 10.80 -22.67
CA GLN A 197 22.20 11.09 -21.56
C GLN A 197 22.86 9.82 -20.99
N THR A 198 22.29 8.63 -21.20
CA THR A 198 22.88 7.37 -20.72
C THR A 198 22.83 6.27 -21.80
N PRO A 199 23.88 6.16 -22.64
CA PRO A 199 23.92 5.23 -23.78
C PRO A 199 23.74 3.74 -23.42
N GLN A 200 24.11 3.34 -22.21
CA GLN A 200 23.91 1.96 -21.72
C GLN A 200 22.42 1.61 -21.68
N TRP A 201 21.57 2.53 -21.22
CA TRP A 201 20.13 2.34 -21.13
C TRP A 201 19.45 2.31 -22.49
N ARG A 202 19.96 3.08 -23.45
CA ARG A 202 19.51 2.97 -24.84
C ARG A 202 19.68 1.54 -25.39
N LYS A 203 20.76 0.84 -25.03
CA LYS A 203 20.93 -0.58 -25.41
C LYS A 203 19.87 -1.47 -24.75
N PHE A 204 19.61 -1.30 -23.45
CA PHE A 204 18.56 -2.06 -22.74
C PHE A 204 17.16 -1.76 -23.25
N TRP A 205 16.84 -0.49 -23.51
CA TRP A 205 15.58 -0.04 -24.09
C TRP A 205 15.31 -0.71 -25.44
N LYS A 206 16.30 -0.73 -26.34
CA LYS A 206 16.19 -1.47 -27.61
C LYS A 206 15.94 -2.97 -27.43
N LYS A 207 16.50 -3.59 -26.38
CA LYS A 207 16.22 -5.00 -26.05
C LYS A 207 14.79 -5.18 -25.53
N LEU A 208 14.30 -4.28 -24.68
CA LEU A 208 12.92 -4.29 -24.19
C LEU A 208 11.94 -4.22 -25.36
N GLN A 209 12.12 -3.28 -26.29
CA GLN A 209 11.28 -3.12 -27.48
C GLN A 209 11.26 -4.37 -28.39
N LYS A 210 12.34 -5.15 -28.42
CA LYS A 210 12.37 -6.41 -29.19
C LYS A 210 11.57 -7.54 -28.54
N ARG A 211 11.47 -7.55 -27.21
CA ARG A 211 10.69 -8.53 -26.42
C ARG A 211 9.19 -8.23 -26.42
N GLU A 212 8.76 -7.10 -26.98
CA GLU A 212 7.38 -6.62 -26.99
C GLU A 212 6.46 -7.30 -28.03
N LYS A 213 6.84 -8.45 -28.58
CA LYS A 213 6.06 -9.16 -29.61
C LYS A 213 5.21 -10.32 -29.06
N THR A 214 4.97 -10.35 -27.75
CA THR A 214 4.41 -11.50 -27.04
C THR A 214 2.93 -11.29 -26.66
N GLU A 215 2.16 -12.36 -26.48
CA GLU A 215 0.74 -12.33 -26.06
C GLU A 215 0.48 -11.56 -24.74
N GLN A 216 1.51 -11.37 -23.91
CA GLN A 216 1.44 -10.66 -22.61
C GLN A 216 1.57 -9.13 -22.71
N MET A 217 1.52 -8.56 -23.92
CA MET A 217 1.81 -7.14 -24.12
C MET A 217 0.85 -6.17 -23.43
N ALA A 218 -0.44 -6.49 -23.39
CA ALA A 218 -1.42 -5.65 -22.71
C ALA A 218 -1.13 -5.56 -21.21
N LYS A 219 -0.82 -6.70 -20.57
CA LYS A 219 -0.43 -6.77 -19.16
C LYS A 219 0.85 -5.99 -18.90
N LEU A 220 1.90 -6.22 -19.69
CA LEU A 220 3.16 -5.49 -19.54
C LEU A 220 2.99 -3.98 -19.73
N ARG A 221 2.18 -3.55 -20.71
CA ARG A 221 1.88 -2.14 -20.92
C ARG A 221 1.16 -1.55 -19.70
N TRP A 222 0.16 -2.24 -19.18
CA TRP A 222 -0.59 -1.83 -18.00
C TRP A 222 0.32 -1.63 -16.78
N GLU A 223 1.16 -2.63 -16.47
CA GLU A 223 2.10 -2.59 -15.35
C GLU A 223 3.06 -1.40 -15.43
N ARG A 224 3.58 -1.12 -16.64
CA ARG A 224 4.51 0.00 -16.88
C ARG A 224 3.87 1.37 -16.72
N HIS A 225 2.55 1.46 -16.89
CA HIS A 225 1.79 2.71 -16.74
C HIS A 225 1.11 2.82 -15.37
N PHE A 226 1.14 1.77 -14.54
CA PHE A 226 0.44 1.75 -13.25
C PHE A 226 0.77 2.96 -12.38
N LEU A 227 2.04 3.24 -12.11
CA LEU A 227 2.45 4.36 -11.26
C LEU A 227 2.11 5.73 -11.89
N GLN A 228 2.22 5.87 -13.21
CA GLN A 228 1.77 7.09 -13.90
C GLN A 228 0.26 7.29 -13.72
N ASN A 229 -0.53 6.27 -14.01
CA ASN A 229 -2.00 6.32 -13.89
C ASN A 229 -2.43 6.60 -12.45
N LEU A 230 -1.74 6.00 -11.47
CA LEU A 230 -1.96 6.24 -10.06
C LEU A 230 -1.65 7.70 -9.67
N MET A 231 -0.56 8.28 -10.18
CA MET A 231 -0.24 9.69 -9.99
C MET A 231 -1.26 10.63 -10.65
N VAL A 232 -1.73 10.31 -11.86
CA VAL A 232 -2.79 11.08 -12.54
C VAL A 232 -4.10 11.03 -11.74
N LYS A 233 -4.50 9.85 -11.25
CA LYS A 233 -5.67 9.70 -10.38
C LYS A 233 -5.53 10.52 -9.10
N PHE A 234 -4.36 10.50 -8.46
CA PHE A 234 -4.09 11.33 -7.28
C PHE A 234 -4.23 12.82 -7.57
N ILE A 235 -3.66 13.32 -8.68
CA ILE A 235 -3.79 14.73 -9.07
C ILE A 235 -5.26 15.10 -9.27
N ASN A 236 -6.03 14.24 -9.95
CA ASN A 236 -7.46 14.47 -10.15
C ASN A 236 -8.22 14.53 -8.82
N ILE A 237 -7.91 13.66 -7.86
CA ILE A 237 -8.50 13.68 -6.51
C ILE A 237 -8.09 14.95 -5.76
N LEU A 238 -6.81 15.32 -5.80
CA LEU A 238 -6.29 16.53 -5.15
C LEU A 238 -7.00 17.79 -5.65
N GLU A 239 -7.35 17.82 -6.94
CA GLU A 239 -8.06 18.95 -7.58
C GLU A 239 -9.55 19.02 -7.25
N THR A 240 -10.12 17.95 -6.69
CA THR A 240 -11.50 18.01 -6.16
C THR A 240 -11.58 18.79 -4.85
N ILE A 241 -10.44 19.06 -4.18
CA ILE A 241 -10.41 19.76 -2.91
C ILE A 241 -10.63 21.27 -3.12
N PRO A 242 -11.70 21.86 -2.56
CA PRO A 242 -11.99 23.27 -2.76
C PRO A 242 -11.00 24.15 -1.97
N ALA A 243 -10.82 25.39 -2.42
CA ALA A 243 -10.00 26.38 -1.71
C ALA A 243 -10.56 26.69 -0.32
N GLU A 244 -11.89 26.87 -0.23
CA GLU A 244 -12.63 27.21 0.99
C GLU A 244 -13.84 26.28 1.17
N GLY A 245 -14.39 26.26 2.38
CA GLY A 245 -15.58 25.44 2.70
C GLY A 245 -15.25 24.03 3.20
N PRO A 246 -16.28 23.16 3.30
CA PRO A 246 -16.14 21.82 3.86
C PRO A 246 -15.17 20.94 3.09
N ILE A 247 -14.37 20.17 3.82
CA ILE A 247 -13.40 19.23 3.26
C ILE A 247 -13.64 17.83 3.84
N CYS A 248 -13.45 16.81 3.02
CA CYS A 248 -13.53 15.42 3.44
C CYS A 248 -12.19 14.97 4.06
N GLU A 249 -12.18 14.64 5.35
CA GLU A 249 -10.98 14.21 6.08
C GLU A 249 -10.32 12.97 5.43
N GLU A 250 -11.12 12.03 4.94
CA GLU A 250 -10.59 10.84 4.26
C GLU A 250 -9.88 11.19 2.95
N THR A 251 -10.32 12.24 2.26
CA THR A 251 -9.64 12.73 1.05
C THR A 251 -8.30 13.36 1.42
N VAL A 252 -8.24 14.15 2.49
CA VAL A 252 -6.98 14.72 3.01
C VAL A 252 -6.00 13.61 3.38
N ARG A 253 -6.47 12.61 4.15
CA ARG A 253 -5.66 11.47 4.59
C ARG A 253 -5.13 10.65 3.41
N TYR A 254 -5.94 10.45 2.36
CA TYR A 254 -5.46 9.84 1.13
C TYR A 254 -4.34 10.66 0.50
N CYS A 255 -4.50 11.98 0.38
CA CYS A 255 -3.47 12.84 -0.19
C CYS A 255 -2.17 12.82 0.61
N GLU A 256 -2.23 12.85 1.95
CA GLU A 256 -1.07 12.72 2.83
C GLU A 256 -0.33 11.40 2.61
N ARG A 257 -1.06 10.27 2.66
CA ARG A 257 -0.49 8.93 2.42
C ARG A 257 0.07 8.79 1.00
N PHE A 258 -0.49 9.51 0.04
CA PHE A 258 0.04 9.52 -1.32
C PHE A 258 1.39 10.22 -1.40
N VAL A 259 1.56 11.38 -0.76
CA VAL A 259 2.86 12.05 -0.77
C VAL A 259 3.90 11.23 0.00
N GLU A 260 3.52 10.59 1.11
CA GLU A 260 4.37 9.63 1.84
C GLU A 260 4.82 8.48 0.92
N PHE A 261 3.89 7.85 0.19
CA PHE A 261 4.21 6.82 -0.79
C PHE A 261 5.20 7.29 -1.85
N LEU A 262 5.05 8.52 -2.37
CA LEU A 262 6.00 9.08 -3.34
C LEU A 262 7.39 9.33 -2.73
N ILE A 263 7.47 9.66 -1.44
CA ILE A 263 8.74 9.86 -0.73
C ILE A 263 9.44 8.53 -0.52
N ASP A 264 8.72 7.51 -0.08
CA ASP A 264 9.26 6.17 0.13
C ASP A 264 9.81 5.59 -1.18
N LEU A 265 9.07 5.72 -2.30
CA LEU A 265 9.55 5.32 -3.63
C LEU A 265 10.83 6.05 -4.07
N GLU A 266 10.97 7.34 -3.74
CA GLU A 266 12.18 8.13 -4.01
C GLU A 266 13.36 7.77 -3.10
N ALA A 267 13.09 7.32 -1.87
CA ALA A 267 14.13 6.90 -0.94
C ALA A 267 14.81 5.59 -1.39
N LEU A 268 14.10 4.76 -2.17
CA LEU A 268 14.63 3.51 -2.72
C LEU A 268 15.62 3.73 -3.88
N LEU A 269 16.92 3.74 -3.57
CA LEU A 269 18.02 3.97 -4.52
C LEU A 269 17.95 3.16 -5.85
N PRO A 270 17.59 1.85 -5.88
CA PRO A 270 17.61 1.06 -7.11
C PRO A 270 16.55 1.50 -8.14
N THR A 271 15.48 2.14 -7.67
CA THR A 271 14.24 2.41 -8.42
C THR A 271 14.02 3.91 -8.62
N ARG A 272 14.63 4.72 -7.75
CA ARG A 272 14.56 6.17 -7.74
C ARG A 272 14.76 6.77 -9.13
N ARG A 273 15.83 6.40 -9.84
CA ARG A 273 16.16 7.09 -11.09
C ARG A 273 15.10 6.93 -12.18
N PHE A 274 14.50 5.76 -12.33
CA PHE A 274 13.46 5.55 -13.35
C PHE A 274 12.15 6.21 -12.95
N PHE A 275 11.77 6.06 -11.68
CA PHE A 275 10.56 6.62 -11.13
C PHE A 275 10.58 8.16 -11.09
N ASN A 276 11.70 8.75 -10.67
CA ASN A 276 11.89 10.20 -10.56
C ASN A 276 11.59 10.92 -11.87
N THR A 277 12.10 10.39 -12.99
CA THR A 277 11.84 10.94 -14.33
C THR A 277 10.35 10.93 -14.66
N VAL A 278 9.63 9.85 -14.34
CA VAL A 278 8.19 9.74 -14.62
C VAL A 278 7.39 10.68 -13.72
N MET A 279 7.77 10.78 -12.46
CA MET A 279 7.15 11.68 -11.50
C MET A 279 7.33 13.16 -11.87
N ASP A 280 8.50 13.52 -12.40
CA ASP A 280 8.81 14.84 -12.96
C ASP A 280 7.97 15.14 -14.22
N ASP A 281 7.86 14.18 -15.14
CA ASP A 281 7.03 14.27 -16.37
C ASP A 281 5.53 14.42 -16.04
N CYS A 282 5.08 13.88 -14.90
CA CYS A 282 3.72 14.06 -14.39
C CYS A 282 3.50 15.39 -13.66
N HIS A 283 4.55 16.18 -13.42
CA HIS A 283 4.52 17.46 -12.72
C HIS A 283 3.88 17.39 -11.31
N VAL A 284 3.91 16.23 -10.65
CA VAL A 284 3.19 15.98 -9.39
C VAL A 284 3.60 16.97 -8.30
N VAL A 285 4.90 17.26 -8.19
CA VAL A 285 5.43 18.20 -7.18
C VAL A 285 4.85 19.60 -7.36
N VAL A 286 4.78 20.08 -8.59
CA VAL A 286 4.22 21.39 -8.92
C VAL A 286 2.70 21.41 -8.70
N ARG A 287 2.00 20.33 -9.05
CA ARG A 287 0.56 20.23 -8.78
C ARG A 287 0.26 20.23 -7.28
N CYS A 288 1.06 19.56 -6.47
CA CYS A 288 0.95 19.64 -5.01
C CYS A 288 1.17 21.06 -4.48
N SER A 289 2.21 21.76 -4.94
CA SER A 289 2.53 23.11 -4.44
C SER A 289 1.53 24.19 -4.87
N LEU A 290 0.80 23.97 -5.96
CA LEU A 290 -0.26 24.87 -6.43
C LEU A 290 -1.66 24.52 -5.90
N SER A 291 -1.82 23.31 -5.34
CA SER A 291 -3.10 22.80 -4.87
C SER A 291 -3.76 23.68 -3.81
N SER A 292 -5.09 23.60 -3.70
CA SER A 292 -5.83 24.23 -2.61
C SER A 292 -5.41 23.71 -1.25
N LEU A 293 -5.17 22.39 -1.14
CA LEU A 293 -4.88 21.72 0.12
C LEU A 293 -3.65 22.29 0.84
N VAL A 294 -2.59 22.66 0.12
CA VAL A 294 -1.35 23.20 0.74
C VAL A 294 -1.56 24.55 1.44
N ARG A 295 -2.60 25.30 1.07
CA ARG A 295 -2.94 26.60 1.65
C ARG A 295 -3.91 26.50 2.83
N ARG A 296 -4.38 25.29 3.15
CA ARG A 296 -5.37 25.02 4.17
C ARG A 296 -4.75 24.48 5.44
N GLU A 297 -5.37 24.78 6.59
CA GLU A 297 -4.92 24.26 7.89
C GLU A 297 -5.00 22.72 7.94
N GLU A 298 -6.03 22.13 7.34
CA GLU A 298 -6.18 20.67 7.27
C GLU A 298 -5.07 20.01 6.43
N GLY A 299 -4.41 20.76 5.55
CA GLY A 299 -3.31 20.31 4.70
C GLY A 299 -1.92 20.53 5.30
N ASN A 300 -1.79 20.88 6.58
CA ASN A 300 -0.49 21.16 7.19
C ASN A 300 0.51 20.00 7.07
N LEU A 301 0.07 18.77 7.34
CA LEU A 301 0.93 17.59 7.17
C LEU A 301 1.25 17.36 5.69
N PHE A 302 0.25 17.46 4.81
CA PHE A 302 0.46 17.40 3.36
C PHE A 302 1.52 18.41 2.88
N ALA A 303 1.48 19.65 3.38
CA ALA A 303 2.43 20.70 3.06
C ALA A 303 3.84 20.38 3.57
N GLN A 304 3.98 19.94 4.82
CA GLN A 304 5.27 19.56 5.40
C GLN A 304 5.92 18.41 4.62
N VAL A 305 5.14 17.38 4.30
CA VAL A 305 5.58 16.21 3.54
C VAL A 305 5.93 16.61 2.09
N GLY A 306 5.15 17.50 1.47
CA GLY A 306 5.44 18.04 0.13
C GLY A 306 6.69 18.94 0.05
N LEU A 307 6.95 19.74 1.09
CA LEU A 307 8.09 20.66 1.16
C LEU A 307 9.45 19.92 1.25
N LEU A 308 9.51 18.79 1.96
CA LEU A 308 10.71 17.94 2.01
C LEU A 308 11.15 17.47 0.60
N LYS A 309 10.17 17.26 -0.28
CA LYS A 309 10.41 16.89 -1.67
C LYS A 309 10.89 18.07 -2.50
N HIS A 310 10.30 19.25 -2.34
CA HIS A 310 10.74 20.45 -3.06
C HIS A 310 12.22 20.77 -2.78
N SER A 311 12.66 20.61 -1.52
CA SER A 311 14.08 20.80 -1.14
C SER A 311 15.00 19.74 -1.76
N SER A 312 14.52 18.51 -1.93
CA SER A 312 15.26 17.42 -2.58
C SER A 312 15.36 17.55 -4.10
N TYR A 313 14.53 18.40 -4.71
CA TYR A 313 14.51 18.73 -6.14
C TYR A 313 15.37 19.95 -6.50
N SER A 314 16.09 20.53 -5.54
CA SER A 314 17.13 21.52 -5.85
C SER A 314 18.15 20.92 -6.82
N PRO A 315 18.60 21.66 -7.86
CA PRO A 315 19.55 21.17 -8.88
C PRO A 315 20.82 20.50 -8.29
N SER A 316 21.22 20.88 -7.08
CA SER A 316 22.34 20.32 -6.33
C SER A 316 22.15 18.86 -5.88
N SER A 317 20.92 18.39 -5.61
CA SER A 317 20.66 17.00 -5.19
C SER A 317 20.58 16.00 -6.36
N LEU A 318 20.15 16.46 -7.55
CA LEU A 318 20.16 15.64 -8.77
C LEU A 318 21.59 15.26 -9.20
N ALA A 319 22.56 16.15 -8.98
CA ALA A 319 23.98 15.90 -9.26
C ALA A 319 24.56 14.73 -8.43
N ILE A 320 24.04 14.49 -7.22
CA ILE A 320 24.48 13.38 -6.36
C ILE A 320 23.92 12.04 -6.87
N SER A 321 22.70 12.02 -7.40
CA SER A 321 22.10 10.82 -8.01
C SER A 321 22.80 10.39 -9.32
N HIS A 322 23.39 11.34 -10.04
CA HIS A 322 24.19 11.10 -11.25
C HIS A 322 25.58 10.49 -10.95
N ASN A 323 26.02 10.52 -9.69
CA ASN A 323 27.33 10.03 -9.26
C ASN A 323 27.34 8.61 -8.68
N ILE A 324 26.22 7.87 -8.72
CA ILE A 324 26.24 6.44 -8.39
C ILE A 324 26.88 5.70 -9.58
N PRO A 325 28.04 5.04 -9.43
CA PRO A 325 28.68 4.32 -10.52
C PRO A 325 27.72 3.27 -11.10
N SER A 326 27.56 3.24 -12.43
CA SER A 326 26.69 2.29 -13.13
C SER A 326 26.95 0.82 -12.74
N SER A 327 28.16 0.50 -12.28
CA SER A 327 28.57 -0.82 -11.79
C SER A 327 27.84 -1.30 -10.51
N LYS A 328 27.24 -0.41 -9.72
CA LYS A 328 26.43 -0.78 -8.54
C LYS A 328 24.94 -0.97 -8.87
N ILE A 329 24.42 -0.25 -9.87
CA ILE A 329 23.02 -0.37 -10.32
C ILE A 329 22.82 -1.65 -11.16
N LEU A 330 23.82 -2.02 -11.97
CA LEU A 330 23.80 -3.24 -12.79
C LEU A 330 23.77 -4.54 -11.97
N LYS A 331 24.29 -4.56 -10.74
CA LYS A 331 24.22 -5.77 -9.88
C LYS A 331 22.80 -6.15 -9.46
N ILE A 332 21.82 -5.24 -9.53
CA ILE A 332 20.41 -5.54 -9.21
C ILE A 332 19.62 -5.95 -10.47
N SER A 333 20.13 -5.61 -11.67
CA SER A 333 19.60 -6.12 -12.93
C SER A 333 20.20 -7.47 -13.34
N ASP A 334 21.39 -7.81 -12.84
CA ASP A 334 22.17 -8.97 -13.28
C ASP A 334 22.12 -10.18 -12.32
N THR A 335 21.49 -10.07 -11.15
CA THR A 335 21.10 -11.24 -10.34
C THR A 335 19.70 -11.71 -10.76
N ASN A 336 19.64 -12.41 -11.88
CA ASN A 336 18.51 -13.24 -12.32
C ASN A 336 19.07 -14.29 -13.30
N VAL A 337 19.42 -15.47 -12.78
CA VAL A 337 18.96 -16.72 -13.40
C VAL A 337 17.65 -17.04 -12.71
#